data_AF-A0A834YYG1-F1
#
_entry.id   AF-A0A834YYG1-F1
#
_cell.length_a   1.000
_cell.length_b   1.000
_cell.length_c   1.000
_cell.angle_alpha   90.00
_cell.angle_beta   90.00
_cell.angle_gamma   90.00
#
_symmetry.space_group_name_H-M   'P 1'
#
loop_
_entity.id
_entity.type
_entity.pdbx_description
1 polymer ?
#
loop_
_entity_poly.entity_id
_entity_poly.type
_entity_poly.pdbx_seq_one_letter_code
_entity_poly.pdbx_strand_id
1 'polypeptide(L)'
;MKGADTKIPPKFKCPEHSKYNGKGCPLAHLKLYIGSLSDFIDNEPLLLQLFQRSLTEEALDWYSTIDHTKLKVWRDPAEVFLDHFRFNTTDVANRMDVQRMYKKNTETFKQYAHRWRGVAARVKHLMTETEMVSTFISTLKQPYYGYLLGYYASNFATIVHIGDGIDDEIKTGKLADYEYLHNMFEQQTAANMTTKRLANGRRDNGKKEGDI
;
A
#
# COMPACT_ATOMS: atom_id res chain seq x y z
N MET A 1 -46.04 -1.13 -19.81
CA MET A 1 -45.04 -0.04 -19.75
C MET A 1 -45.62 1.13 -18.95
N LYS A 2 -45.04 1.41 -17.78
CA LYS A 2 -45.12 2.70 -17.09
C LYS A 2 -43.72 2.92 -16.51
N GLY A 3 -42.99 3.91 -17.02
CA GLY A 3 -41.69 4.29 -16.46
C GLY A 3 -41.92 4.82 -15.05
N ALA A 4 -41.23 4.25 -14.06
CA ALA A 4 -41.21 4.83 -12.74
C ALA A 4 -40.46 6.16 -12.84
N ASP A 5 -41.19 7.24 -12.63
CA ASP A 5 -40.70 8.61 -12.71
C ASP A 5 -39.63 8.82 -11.63
N THR A 6 -38.36 8.66 -12.03
CA THR A 6 -37.22 8.72 -11.11
C THR A 6 -36.86 10.18 -10.96
N LYS A 7 -37.37 10.83 -9.90
CA LYS A 7 -37.09 12.24 -9.63
C LYS A 7 -35.63 12.41 -9.22
N ILE A 8 -34.76 12.60 -10.20
CA ILE A 8 -33.41 13.14 -9.98
C ILE A 8 -33.59 14.49 -9.26
N PRO A 9 -33.00 14.68 -8.07
CA PRO A 9 -33.18 15.92 -7.32
C PRO A 9 -32.77 17.15 -8.15
N PRO A 10 -33.53 18.26 -8.08
CA PRO A 10 -33.11 19.50 -8.71
C PRO A 10 -31.71 19.89 -8.22
N LYS A 11 -30.78 20.18 -9.14
CA LYS A 11 -29.34 20.45 -8.89
C LYS A 11 -28.46 19.22 -8.65
N PHE A 12 -28.95 18.00 -8.84
CA PHE A 12 -28.09 16.81 -8.79
C PHE A 12 -26.98 16.89 -9.83
N LYS A 13 -25.73 16.91 -9.37
CA LYS A 13 -24.55 16.67 -10.20
C LYS A 13 -24.12 15.24 -9.95
N CYS A 14 -24.07 14.43 -11.00
CA CYS A 14 -23.50 13.09 -10.90
C CYS A 14 -22.06 13.23 -10.37
N PRO A 15 -21.71 12.60 -9.24
CA PRO A 15 -20.33 12.59 -8.79
C PRO A 15 -19.44 11.96 -9.86
N GLU A 16 -18.34 12.62 -10.22
CA GLU A 16 -17.30 12.01 -11.04
C GLU A 16 -16.39 11.17 -10.13
N HIS A 17 -16.77 9.92 -9.89
CA HIS A 17 -15.88 8.93 -9.27
C HIS A 17 -15.20 8.08 -10.34
N SER A 18 -14.02 7.54 -10.02
CA SER A 18 -13.37 6.53 -10.86
C SER A 18 -14.33 5.38 -11.17
N LYS A 19 -14.45 5.03 -12.46
CA LYS A 19 -15.29 3.92 -12.89
C LYS A 19 -14.59 2.60 -12.63
N TYR A 20 -15.35 1.58 -12.22
CA TYR A 20 -14.85 0.24 -12.07
C TYR A 20 -14.82 -0.47 -13.41
N ASN A 21 -13.65 -0.95 -13.83
CA ASN A 21 -13.46 -1.60 -15.13
C ASN A 21 -13.43 -3.13 -15.07
N GLY A 22 -13.77 -3.72 -13.92
CA GLY A 22 -13.58 -5.15 -13.69
C GLY A 22 -12.25 -5.50 -13.03
N LYS A 23 -11.40 -4.53 -12.65
CA LYS A 23 -10.13 -4.80 -11.95
C LYS A 23 -10.04 -4.08 -10.61
N GLY A 24 -9.34 -4.69 -9.67
CA GLY A 24 -9.16 -4.15 -8.32
C GLY A 24 -10.36 -4.39 -7.41
N CYS A 25 -10.27 -3.92 -6.16
CA CYS A 25 -11.16 -4.35 -5.09
C CYS A 25 -12.63 -3.87 -5.30
N PRO A 26 -13.59 -4.79 -5.51
CA PRO A 26 -14.99 -4.42 -5.72
C PRO A 26 -15.60 -3.79 -4.46
N LEU A 27 -15.18 -4.22 -3.26
CA LEU A 27 -15.63 -3.63 -2.01
C LEU A 27 -15.18 -2.18 -1.85
N ALA A 28 -13.96 -1.85 -2.32
CA ALA A 28 -13.46 -0.48 -2.29
C ALA A 28 -14.28 0.41 -3.25
N HIS A 29 -14.63 -0.11 -4.44
CA HIS A 29 -15.51 0.57 -5.37
C HIS A 29 -16.88 0.87 -4.77
N LEU A 30 -17.55 -0.12 -4.17
CA LEU A 30 -18.86 0.08 -3.55
C LEU A 30 -18.83 1.12 -2.41
N LYS A 31 -17.77 1.14 -1.60
CA LYS A 31 -17.59 2.15 -0.54
C LYS A 31 -17.44 3.56 -1.12
N LEU A 32 -16.66 3.73 -2.18
CA LEU A 32 -16.49 5.02 -2.85
C LEU A 32 -17.79 5.48 -3.50
N TYR A 33 -18.48 4.56 -4.18
CA TYR A 33 -19.77 4.81 -4.81
C TYR A 33 -20.80 5.32 -3.79
N ILE A 34 -21.01 4.57 -2.70
CA ILE A 34 -21.94 4.95 -1.64
C ILE A 34 -21.51 6.24 -0.93
N GLY A 35 -20.22 6.39 -0.64
CA GLY A 35 -19.70 7.62 -0.04
C GLY A 35 -19.93 8.85 -0.92
N SER A 36 -19.84 8.71 -2.24
CA SER A 36 -20.09 9.82 -3.19
C SER A 36 -21.57 10.22 -3.28
N LEU A 37 -22.47 9.33 -2.85
CA LEU A 37 -23.92 9.52 -2.85
C LEU A 37 -24.50 9.57 -1.43
N SER A 38 -23.67 9.91 -0.43
CA SER A 38 -24.06 9.88 0.98
C SER A 38 -25.32 10.69 1.28
N ASP A 39 -25.48 11.84 0.62
CA ASP A 39 -26.64 12.74 0.79
C ASP A 39 -27.94 12.18 0.20
N PHE A 40 -27.84 11.12 -0.59
CA PHE A 40 -28.95 10.48 -1.28
C PHE A 40 -29.07 8.99 -0.95
N ILE A 41 -28.48 8.55 0.17
CA ILE A 41 -28.40 7.13 0.54
C ILE A 41 -29.77 6.47 0.71
N ASP A 42 -30.79 7.25 1.07
CA ASP A 42 -32.18 6.78 1.21
C ASP A 42 -32.94 6.74 -0.13
N ASN A 43 -32.36 7.27 -1.21
CA ASN A 43 -32.95 7.26 -2.56
C ASN A 43 -32.51 6.04 -3.36
N GLU A 44 -33.04 4.89 -2.96
CA GLU A 44 -32.78 3.58 -3.58
C GLU A 44 -32.87 3.57 -5.13
N PRO A 45 -33.93 4.12 -5.77
CA PRO A 45 -33.99 4.21 -7.23
C PRO A 45 -32.83 4.98 -7.86
N LEU A 46 -32.38 6.07 -7.24
CA LEU A 46 -31.24 6.85 -7.71
C LEU A 46 -29.94 6.05 -7.59
N LEU A 47 -29.74 5.34 -6.47
CA LEU A 47 -28.60 4.43 -6.29
C LEU A 47 -28.57 3.33 -7.36
N LEU A 48 -29.72 2.74 -7.70
CA LEU A 48 -29.80 1.73 -8.74
C LEU A 48 -29.48 2.32 -10.12
N GLN A 49 -30.08 3.47 -10.45
CA GLN A 49 -29.93 4.12 -11.75
C GLN A 49 -28.48 4.57 -12.02
N LEU A 50 -27.79 5.09 -10.99
CA LEU A 50 -26.44 5.61 -11.14
C LEU A 50 -25.37 4.52 -11.10
N PHE A 51 -25.69 3.32 -10.60
CA PHE A 51 -24.70 2.27 -10.43
C PHE A 51 -24.07 1.85 -11.77
N GLN A 52 -24.86 1.71 -12.83
CA GLN A 52 -24.35 1.42 -14.17
C GLN A 52 -23.33 2.47 -14.64
N ARG A 53 -23.54 3.75 -14.32
CA ARG A 53 -22.64 4.85 -14.71
C ARG A 53 -21.29 4.79 -13.97
N SER A 54 -21.24 4.04 -12.87
CA SER A 54 -20.02 3.75 -12.11
C SER A 54 -19.16 2.64 -12.72
N LEU A 55 -19.65 1.96 -13.77
CA LEU A 55 -18.97 0.84 -14.39
C LEU A 55 -18.42 1.23 -15.78
N THR A 56 -17.40 0.52 -16.22
CA THR A 56 -16.80 0.62 -17.56
C THR A 56 -16.26 -0.75 -17.98
N GLU A 57 -15.93 -0.92 -19.28
CA GLU A 57 -15.30 -2.13 -19.82
C GLU A 57 -16.03 -3.42 -19.38
N GLU A 58 -15.27 -4.43 -18.94
CA GLU A 58 -15.76 -5.76 -18.52
C GLU A 58 -16.88 -5.66 -17.47
N ALA A 59 -16.80 -4.70 -16.56
CA ALA A 59 -17.85 -4.51 -15.55
C ALA A 59 -19.15 -3.96 -16.12
N LEU A 60 -19.08 -3.09 -17.13
CA LEU A 60 -20.28 -2.58 -17.79
C LEU A 60 -20.90 -3.66 -18.69
N ASP A 61 -20.06 -4.45 -19.37
CA ASP A 61 -20.52 -5.58 -20.18
C ASP A 61 -21.24 -6.60 -19.30
N TRP A 62 -20.62 -7.01 -18.19
CA TRP A 62 -21.25 -7.88 -17.21
C TRP A 62 -22.59 -7.33 -16.73
N TYR A 63 -22.64 -6.06 -16.30
CA TYR A 63 -23.86 -5.46 -15.77
C TYR A 63 -24.99 -5.43 -16.79
N SER A 64 -24.69 -5.43 -18.09
CA SER A 64 -25.70 -5.47 -19.15
C SER A 64 -26.28 -6.88 -19.38
N THR A 65 -25.66 -7.92 -18.81
CA THR A 65 -26.09 -9.33 -18.96
C THR A 65 -26.94 -9.85 -17.81
N ILE A 66 -26.99 -9.14 -16.68
CA ILE A 66 -27.72 -9.59 -15.50
C ILE A 66 -29.23 -9.34 -15.63
N ASP A 67 -30.01 -10.14 -14.90
CA ASP A 67 -31.45 -9.97 -14.84
C ASP A 67 -31.83 -8.77 -13.95
N HIS A 68 -31.99 -7.60 -14.56
CA HIS A 68 -32.37 -6.36 -13.89
C HIS A 68 -33.74 -6.43 -13.20
N THR A 69 -34.59 -7.40 -13.54
CA THR A 69 -35.88 -7.56 -12.85
C THR A 69 -35.71 -7.97 -11.40
N LYS A 70 -34.56 -8.55 -11.04
CA LYS A 70 -34.22 -8.97 -9.67
C LYS A 70 -33.53 -7.89 -8.83
N LEU A 71 -33.20 -6.74 -9.42
CA LEU A 71 -32.51 -5.65 -8.73
C LEU A 71 -33.54 -4.62 -8.25
N LYS A 72 -34.09 -4.82 -7.05
CA LYS A 72 -35.18 -4.00 -6.49
C LYS A 72 -34.71 -2.97 -5.47
N VAL A 73 -33.68 -3.32 -4.70
CA VAL A 73 -33.06 -2.47 -3.68
C VAL A 73 -31.56 -2.48 -3.89
N TRP A 74 -30.83 -1.46 -3.44
CA TRP A 74 -29.38 -1.29 -3.59
C TRP A 74 -28.58 -2.50 -3.15
N ARG A 75 -29.05 -3.19 -2.11
CA ARG A 75 -28.46 -4.45 -1.65
C ARG A 75 -28.33 -5.48 -2.78
N ASP A 76 -29.33 -5.60 -3.66
CA ASP A 76 -29.37 -6.63 -4.70
C ASP A 76 -28.21 -6.49 -5.71
N PRO A 77 -28.01 -5.36 -6.43
CA PRO A 77 -26.86 -5.23 -7.32
C PRO A 77 -25.53 -5.21 -6.57
N ALA A 78 -25.48 -4.72 -5.33
CA ALA A 78 -24.26 -4.73 -4.53
C ALA A 78 -23.80 -6.16 -4.22
N GLU A 79 -24.72 -7.05 -3.81
CA GLU A 79 -24.43 -8.46 -3.53
C GLU A 79 -24.02 -9.21 -4.80
N VAL A 80 -24.77 -9.07 -5.90
CA VAL A 80 -24.44 -9.75 -7.17
C VAL A 80 -23.11 -9.22 -7.74
N PHE A 81 -22.82 -7.93 -7.61
CA PHE A 81 -21.54 -7.33 -8.00
C PHE A 81 -20.38 -7.89 -7.18
N LEU A 82 -20.52 -7.95 -5.85
CA LEU A 82 -19.49 -8.51 -4.97
C LEU A 82 -19.26 -9.99 -5.25
N ASP A 83 -20.31 -10.76 -5.52
CA ASP A 83 -20.17 -12.18 -5.82
C ASP A 83 -19.48 -12.41 -7.18
N HIS A 84 -19.89 -11.66 -8.21
CA HIS A 84 -19.30 -11.79 -9.54
C HIS A 84 -17.82 -11.40 -9.56
N PHE A 85 -17.47 -10.30 -8.91
CA PHE A 85 -16.08 -9.81 -8.85
C PHE A 85 -15.35 -10.22 -7.57
N ARG A 86 -15.82 -11.24 -6.83
CA ARG A 86 -15.22 -11.64 -5.54
C ARG A 86 -13.74 -11.97 -5.64
N PHE A 87 -13.31 -12.51 -6.78
CA PHE A 87 -11.91 -12.84 -7.05
C PHE A 87 -11.08 -11.63 -7.48
N ASN A 88 -11.72 -10.52 -7.85
CA ASN A 88 -11.07 -9.26 -8.15
C ASN A 88 -10.84 -8.41 -6.91
N THR A 89 -11.24 -8.89 -5.72
CA THR A 89 -10.66 -8.39 -4.48
C THR A 89 -9.17 -8.22 -4.72
N THR A 90 -8.67 -6.98 -4.55
CA THR A 90 -7.22 -6.75 -4.62
C THR A 90 -6.62 -7.91 -3.87
N ASP A 91 -5.82 -8.75 -4.54
CA ASP A 91 -5.00 -9.76 -3.88
C ASP A 91 -4.43 -9.04 -2.68
N VAL A 92 -5.03 -9.28 -1.51
CA VAL A 92 -4.69 -8.54 -0.30
C VAL A 92 -3.37 -9.18 0.00
N ALA A 93 -2.31 -8.51 -0.46
CA ALA A 93 -0.99 -9.10 -0.51
C ALA A 93 -0.75 -9.75 0.83
N ASN A 94 -0.50 -11.05 0.86
CA ASN A 94 -0.27 -11.73 2.10
C ASN A 94 1.24 -11.75 2.37
N ARG A 95 1.63 -12.25 3.54
CA ARG A 95 3.04 -12.36 3.92
C ARG A 95 3.85 -13.25 2.97
N MET A 96 3.23 -14.23 2.32
CA MET A 96 3.91 -15.07 1.34
C MET A 96 4.22 -14.29 0.06
N ASP A 97 3.36 -13.35 -0.35
CA ASP A 97 3.57 -12.56 -1.56
C ASP A 97 4.81 -11.67 -1.42
N VAL A 98 4.99 -11.03 -0.25
CA VAL A 98 6.21 -10.24 0.05
C VAL A 98 7.45 -11.12 0.24
N GLN A 99 7.31 -12.31 0.82
CA GLN A 99 8.41 -13.27 0.99
C GLN A 99 8.93 -13.87 -0.33
N ARG A 100 8.07 -13.97 -1.34
CA ARG A 100 8.42 -14.51 -2.67
C ARG A 100 9.03 -13.48 -3.61
N MET A 101 9.04 -12.20 -3.21
CA MET A 101 9.72 -11.16 -3.97
C MET A 101 11.23 -11.42 -3.98
N TYR A 102 11.90 -10.88 -4.98
CA TYR A 102 13.36 -10.81 -5.03
C TYR A 102 13.77 -9.56 -5.81
N LYS A 103 14.96 -9.04 -5.53
CA LYS A 103 15.58 -7.95 -6.30
C LYS A 103 15.98 -8.46 -7.68
N LYS A 104 15.52 -7.78 -8.73
CA LYS A 104 15.90 -8.02 -10.12
C LYS A 104 17.27 -7.39 -10.38
N ASN A 105 18.03 -7.94 -11.33
CA ASN A 105 19.31 -7.36 -11.74
C ASN A 105 19.14 -6.03 -12.50
N THR A 106 17.93 -5.76 -13.02
CA THR A 106 17.59 -4.55 -13.77
C THR A 106 17.09 -3.39 -12.91
N GLU A 107 16.91 -3.59 -11.60
CA GLU A 107 16.46 -2.54 -10.68
C GLU A 107 17.54 -2.23 -9.63
N THR A 108 17.59 -0.97 -9.18
CA THR A 108 18.44 -0.56 -8.06
C THR A 108 17.87 -1.07 -6.73
N PHE A 109 18.68 -1.04 -5.68
CA PHE A 109 18.26 -1.43 -4.33
C PHE A 109 17.07 -0.58 -3.85
N LYS A 110 17.13 0.74 -4.05
CA LYS A 110 16.02 1.65 -3.73
C LYS A 110 14.76 1.33 -4.52
N GLN A 111 14.86 1.09 -5.83
CA GLN A 111 13.71 0.71 -6.65
C GLN A 111 13.07 -0.59 -6.15
N TYR A 112 13.90 -1.58 -5.82
CA TYR A 112 13.42 -2.81 -5.21
C TYR A 112 12.73 -2.58 -3.87
N ALA A 113 13.34 -1.81 -2.97
CA ALA A 113 12.79 -1.50 -1.66
C ALA A 113 11.43 -0.80 -1.75
N HIS A 114 11.28 0.16 -2.67
CA HIS A 114 10.01 0.82 -2.93
C HIS A 114 8.96 -0.16 -3.45
N ARG A 115 9.31 -1.00 -4.41
CA ARG A 115 8.42 -2.03 -4.95
C ARG A 115 7.98 -3.02 -3.87
N TRP A 116 8.91 -3.51 -3.07
CA TRP A 116 8.66 -4.41 -1.95
C TRP A 116 7.75 -3.76 -0.91
N ARG A 117 8.05 -2.52 -0.50
CA ARG A 117 7.25 -1.78 0.48
C ARG A 117 5.83 -1.51 -0.01
N GLY A 118 5.66 -1.25 -1.31
CA GLY A 118 4.34 -1.08 -1.94
C GLY A 118 3.47 -2.34 -1.89
N VAL A 119 4.06 -3.53 -1.93
CA VAL A 119 3.34 -4.80 -1.72
C VAL A 119 3.07 -5.02 -0.23
N ALA A 120 4.07 -4.81 0.63
CA ALA A 120 3.92 -4.93 2.09
C ALA A 120 2.85 -4.00 2.68
N ALA A 121 2.65 -2.82 2.11
CA ALA A 121 1.61 -1.87 2.54
C ALA A 121 0.18 -2.37 2.28
N ARG A 122 -0.01 -3.36 1.39
CA ARG A 122 -1.31 -3.97 1.11
C ARG A 122 -1.61 -5.19 1.98
N VAL A 123 -0.67 -5.58 2.85
CA VAL A 123 -0.88 -6.70 3.77
C VAL A 123 -1.92 -6.32 4.82
N LYS A 124 -2.97 -7.16 4.93
CA LYS A 124 -4.16 -6.94 5.79
C LYS A 124 -3.80 -6.53 7.21
N HIS A 125 -2.74 -7.14 7.75
CA HIS A 125 -2.19 -6.83 9.05
C HIS A 125 -0.89 -6.08 8.88
N LEU A 126 -0.80 -4.91 9.51
CA LEU A 126 0.40 -4.09 9.49
C LEU A 126 1.60 -4.92 9.95
N MET A 127 2.63 -4.97 9.12
CA MET A 127 3.90 -5.60 9.48
C MET A 127 4.65 -4.68 10.45
N THR A 128 5.20 -5.25 11.51
CA THR A 128 6.07 -4.50 12.43
C THR A 128 7.38 -4.16 11.74
N GLU A 129 8.15 -3.20 12.26
CA GLU A 129 9.48 -2.88 11.71
C GLU A 129 10.40 -4.11 11.68
N THR A 130 10.44 -4.88 12.77
CA THR A 130 11.23 -6.12 12.84
C THR A 130 10.80 -7.15 11.79
N GLU A 131 9.50 -7.29 11.57
CA GLU A 131 8.96 -8.21 10.56
C GLU A 131 9.29 -7.72 9.14
N MET A 132 9.17 -6.42 8.88
CA MET A 132 9.52 -5.84 7.57
C MET A 132 10.99 -6.02 7.26
N VAL A 133 11.86 -5.71 8.21
CA VAL A 133 13.31 -5.84 8.05
C VAL A 133 13.70 -7.30 7.85
N SER A 134 13.18 -8.22 8.67
CA SER A 134 13.54 -9.63 8.56
C SER A 134 13.07 -10.26 7.25
N THR A 135 11.84 -9.95 6.85
CA THR A 135 11.25 -10.45 5.60
C THR A 135 11.89 -9.81 4.37
N PHE A 136 12.22 -8.53 4.42
CA PHE A 136 12.89 -7.87 3.31
C PHE A 136 14.31 -8.43 3.11
N ILE A 137 15.10 -8.56 4.17
CA ILE A 137 16.45 -9.11 4.08
C ILE A 137 16.43 -10.54 3.54
N SER A 138 15.47 -11.38 3.96
CA SER A 138 15.40 -12.78 3.48
C SER A 138 15.07 -12.91 1.99
N THR A 139 14.56 -11.86 1.34
CA THR A 139 14.30 -11.82 -0.11
C THR A 139 15.51 -11.45 -0.95
N LEU A 140 16.62 -11.05 -0.31
CA LEU A 140 17.82 -10.58 -0.99
C LEU A 140 18.78 -11.75 -1.28
N LYS A 141 19.52 -11.63 -2.37
CA LYS A 141 20.63 -12.53 -2.72
C LYS A 141 21.96 -11.95 -2.22
N GLN A 142 23.02 -12.76 -2.28
CA GLN A 142 24.38 -12.27 -2.12
C GLN A 142 24.71 -11.23 -3.21
N PRO A 143 25.53 -10.21 -2.91
CA PRO A 143 26.19 -9.98 -1.61
C PRO A 143 25.30 -9.27 -0.57
N TYR A 144 24.16 -8.69 -0.97
CA TYR A 144 23.32 -7.86 -0.08
C TYR A 144 22.85 -8.60 1.17
N TYR A 145 22.45 -9.87 1.05
CA TYR A 145 22.02 -10.67 2.20
C TYR A 145 23.12 -10.71 3.27
N GLY A 146 24.36 -11.09 2.89
CA GLY A 146 25.48 -11.18 3.81
C GLY A 146 25.75 -9.88 4.57
N TYR A 147 25.77 -8.75 3.87
CA TYR A 147 26.00 -7.44 4.49
C TYR A 147 24.86 -6.99 5.39
N LEU A 148 23.61 -7.29 5.03
CA LEU A 148 22.45 -6.79 5.76
C LEU A 148 22.04 -7.68 6.94
N LEU A 149 22.57 -8.91 7.06
CA LEU A 149 22.39 -9.79 8.22
C LEU A 149 22.70 -9.09 9.56
N GLY A 150 23.74 -8.24 9.59
CA GLY A 150 24.13 -7.52 10.80
C GLY A 150 23.12 -6.46 11.26
N TYR A 151 22.10 -6.15 10.46
CA TYR A 151 21.20 -5.02 10.66
C TYR A 151 19.74 -5.40 10.95
N TYR A 152 19.44 -6.67 11.29
CA TYR A 152 18.06 -7.09 11.62
C TYR A 152 17.36 -6.26 12.70
N ALA A 153 18.12 -5.65 13.62
CA ALA A 153 17.59 -4.80 14.68
C ALA A 153 17.40 -3.32 14.26
N SER A 154 17.77 -2.96 13.03
CA SER A 154 17.61 -1.60 12.49
C SER A 154 16.18 -1.36 11.99
N ASN A 155 15.86 -0.12 11.62
CA ASN A 155 14.61 0.20 10.93
C ASN A 155 14.75 0.02 9.41
N PHE A 156 13.63 -0.06 8.70
CA PHE A 156 13.61 -0.29 7.26
C PHE A 156 14.36 0.80 6.47
N ALA A 157 14.27 2.07 6.88
CA ALA A 157 14.95 3.16 6.18
C ALA A 157 16.48 3.03 6.22
N THR A 158 17.04 2.60 7.37
CA THR A 158 18.47 2.30 7.50
C THR A 158 18.89 1.18 6.56
N ILE A 159 18.09 0.12 6.43
CA ILE A 159 18.38 -0.99 5.50
C ILE A 159 18.42 -0.49 4.05
N VAL A 160 17.46 0.36 3.65
CA VAL A 160 17.42 0.94 2.31
C VAL A 160 18.64 1.82 2.03
N HIS A 161 19.06 2.62 3.01
CA HIS A 161 20.23 3.46 2.87
C HIS A 161 21.51 2.65 2.70
N ILE A 162 21.73 1.62 3.52
CA ILE A 162 22.91 0.75 3.42
C ILE A 162 22.91 -0.01 2.08
N GLY A 163 21.77 -0.58 1.70
CA GLY A 163 21.67 -1.32 0.45
C GLY A 163 21.90 -0.46 -0.80
N ASP A 164 21.57 0.82 -0.75
CA ASP A 164 21.90 1.78 -1.82
C ASP A 164 23.41 2.03 -1.91
N GLY A 165 24.10 2.14 -0.77
CA GLY A 165 25.57 2.20 -0.73
C GLY A 165 26.23 0.96 -1.31
N ILE A 166 25.70 -0.23 -1.02
CA ILE A 166 26.17 -1.49 -1.62
C ILE A 166 26.00 -1.45 -3.15
N ASP A 167 24.87 -0.96 -3.66
CA ASP A 167 24.63 -0.78 -5.10
C ASP A 167 25.73 0.07 -5.75
N ASP A 168 26.15 1.16 -5.11
CA ASP A 168 27.19 2.06 -5.63
C ASP A 168 28.60 1.44 -5.56
N GLU A 169 28.90 0.65 -4.54
CA GLU A 169 30.14 -0.11 -4.47
C GLU A 169 30.23 -1.22 -5.52
N ILE A 170 29.10 -1.87 -5.85
CA ILE A 170 29.03 -2.85 -6.94
C ILE A 170 29.35 -2.15 -8.26
N LYS A 171 28.72 -1.01 -8.52
CA LYS A 171 28.94 -0.23 -9.76
C LYS A 171 30.38 0.26 -9.89
N THR A 172 31.02 0.63 -8.78
CA THR A 172 32.40 1.14 -8.79
C THR A 172 33.46 0.03 -8.73
N GLY A 173 33.06 -1.24 -8.62
CA GLY A 173 33.96 -2.39 -8.59
C GLY A 173 34.78 -2.53 -7.30
N LYS A 174 34.39 -1.81 -6.23
CA LYS A 174 35.16 -1.73 -4.97
C LYS A 174 34.84 -2.83 -3.95
N LEU A 175 33.86 -3.68 -4.24
CA LEU A 175 33.35 -4.72 -3.33
C LEU A 175 34.31 -5.89 -3.06
N ALA A 176 35.60 -5.70 -3.32
CA ALA A 176 36.67 -6.68 -3.12
C ALA A 176 37.35 -6.57 -1.74
N ASP A 177 36.98 -5.61 -0.88
CA ASP A 177 37.61 -5.44 0.43
C ASP A 177 36.59 -5.38 1.58
N TYR A 178 36.37 -6.53 2.21
CA TYR A 178 35.48 -6.70 3.37
C TYR A 178 35.92 -5.84 4.56
N GLU A 179 37.22 -5.52 4.66
CA GLU A 179 37.81 -4.77 5.77
C GLU A 179 37.54 -3.27 5.65
N TYR A 180 37.56 -2.73 4.42
CA TYR A 180 37.16 -1.34 4.16
C TYR A 180 35.69 -1.08 4.51
N LEU A 181 34.81 -2.01 4.14
CA LEU A 181 33.39 -1.94 4.42
C LEU A 181 33.06 -2.03 5.91
N HIS A 182 33.67 -2.98 6.62
CA HIS A 182 33.52 -3.11 8.07
C HIS A 182 33.86 -1.81 8.80
N ASN A 183 34.99 -1.18 8.44
CA ASN A 183 35.44 0.08 9.02
C ASN A 183 34.48 1.26 8.72
N MET A 184 33.91 1.34 7.51
CA MET A 184 32.89 2.36 7.18
C MET A 184 31.63 2.18 8.03
N PHE A 185 31.19 0.93 8.24
CA PHE A 185 29.98 0.62 9.00
C PHE A 185 30.13 0.84 10.50
N GLU A 186 31.31 0.58 11.08
CA GLU A 186 31.61 0.89 12.47
C GLU A 186 31.60 2.41 12.73
N GLN A 187 32.12 3.21 11.80
CA GLN A 187 32.11 4.67 11.91
C GLN A 187 30.68 5.25 11.89
N GLN A 188 29.80 4.71 11.04
CA GLN A 188 28.42 5.20 10.92
C GLN A 188 27.54 4.79 12.13
N THR A 189 27.76 3.59 12.70
CA THR A 189 27.06 3.14 13.93
C THR A 189 27.52 3.94 15.16
N ALA A 190 28.82 4.23 15.28
CA ALA A 190 29.35 5.13 16.29
C ALA A 190 28.78 6.55 16.17
N ALA A 191 28.66 7.08 14.95
CA ALA A 191 28.06 8.38 14.70
C ALA A 191 26.59 8.42 15.15
N ASN A 192 25.79 7.42 14.76
CA ASN A 192 24.37 7.32 15.12
C ASN A 192 24.14 7.18 16.64
N MET A 193 24.99 6.42 17.35
CA MET A 193 24.96 6.32 18.82
C MET A 193 25.29 7.65 19.49
N THR A 194 26.25 8.40 18.93
CA THR A 194 26.66 9.72 19.43
C THR A 194 25.56 10.76 19.23
N THR A 195 24.92 10.80 18.06
CA THR A 195 23.79 11.71 17.78
C THR A 195 22.60 11.41 18.69
N LYS A 196 22.33 10.13 18.98
CA LYS A 196 21.24 9.72 19.89
C LYS A 196 21.50 10.12 21.34
N ARG A 197 22.75 10.04 21.81
CA ARG A 197 23.17 10.54 23.14
C ARG A 197 23.05 12.06 23.25
N LEU A 198 23.50 12.81 22.23
CA LEU A 198 23.38 14.28 22.18
C LEU A 198 21.92 14.75 22.15
N ALA A 199 21.04 14.03 21.44
CA ALA A 199 19.61 14.33 21.39
C ALA A 199 18.89 14.07 22.72
N ASN A 200 19.36 13.10 23.52
CA ASN A 200 18.82 12.80 24.84
C ASN A 200 19.37 13.73 25.93
N GLY A 201 20.65 14.11 25.87
CA GLY A 201 21.26 15.04 26.84
C GLY A 201 20.71 16.48 26.78
N ARG A 202 20.18 16.90 25.62
CA ARG A 202 19.52 18.21 25.48
C ARG A 202 18.11 18.28 26.10
N ARG A 203 17.47 17.15 26.40
CA ARG A 203 16.14 17.14 27.04
C ARG A 203 16.20 17.31 28.56
N ASP A 204 17.35 17.05 29.18
CA ASP A 204 17.49 17.03 30.65
C ASP A 204 17.91 18.39 31.25
N ASN A 205 18.41 19.33 30.43
CA ASN A 205 18.85 20.65 30.90
C ASN A 205 17.76 21.74 30.89
N GLY A 206 16.47 21.37 30.74
CA GLY A 206 15.36 22.33 30.61
C GLY A 206 14.48 22.56 31.84
N LYS A 207 14.81 21.99 33.01
CA LYS A 207 14.01 22.16 34.23
C LYS A 207 14.87 22.43 35.46
N LYS A 208 15.37 23.66 35.61
CA LYS A 208 15.53 24.34 36.90
C LYS A 208 15.66 25.84 36.67
N GLU A 209 14.58 26.57 36.85
CA GLU A 209 14.58 27.92 37.44
C GLU A 209 13.12 28.34 37.69
N GLY A 210 12.81 28.60 38.95
CA GLY A 210 11.46 28.96 39.40
C GLY A 210 11.30 28.80 40.91
N ASP A 211 12.28 29.27 41.68
CA ASP A 211 12.07 29.68 43.07
C ASP A 211 11.92 31.21 43.05
N ILE A 212 10.72 31.69 43.40
CA ILE A 212 10.39 32.77 44.36
C ILE A 212 8.86 32.80 44.45
#